data_AF-A0A6G2PVZ5-F1
#
_entry.id   AF-A0A6G2PVZ5-F1
#
_cell.length_a   1.000
_cell.length_b   1.000
_cell.length_c   1.000
_cell.angle_alpha   90.00
_cell.angle_beta   90.00
_cell.angle_gamma   90.00
#
_symmetry.space_group_name_H-M   'P 1'
#
loop_
_entity.id
_entity.type
_entity.pdbx_description
1 polymer ?
#
loop_
_entity_poly.entity_id
_entity_poly.type
_entity_poly.pdbx_seq_one_letter_code
_entity_poly.pdbx_strand_id
1 'polypeptide(L)'
;MRHSTARLRSRTLAAHRALHIRIQSESVRVVNQYTERGEPTPAALARFGEWVAEWRSAASVCRQQAQQLTDEANQLIACYWDAAWVRARRGDRAGGRRPTGWLPGKITLDGTWAHLDDGLLSDRWYVPDAPGRDTDPSAVAQALHILDHQSARGRSDRTRQGDAPKGSRR
;
A
#
# COMPACT_ATOMS: atom_id res chain seq x y z
N MET A 1 0.33 -16.51 -12.77
CA MET A 1 0.14 -15.15 -12.20
C MET A 1 0.86 -14.93 -10.89
N ARG A 2 0.74 -15.81 -9.88
CA ARG A 2 1.48 -15.67 -8.61
C ARG A 2 2.99 -15.42 -8.79
N HIS A 3 3.61 -16.09 -9.76
CA HIS A 3 5.02 -15.91 -10.08
C HIS A 3 5.36 -14.51 -10.65
N SER A 4 4.48 -13.92 -11.47
CA SER A 4 4.70 -12.60 -12.08
C SER A 4 4.50 -11.47 -11.06
N THR A 5 3.46 -11.54 -10.23
CA THR A 5 3.22 -10.56 -9.15
C THR A 5 4.27 -10.66 -8.04
N ALA A 6 4.71 -11.87 -7.68
CA ALA A 6 5.80 -12.07 -6.72
C ALA A 6 7.16 -11.53 -7.25
N ARG A 7 7.46 -11.75 -8.54
CA ARG A 7 8.69 -11.22 -9.16
C ARG A 7 8.67 -9.70 -9.27
N LEU A 8 7.52 -9.11 -9.62
CA LEU A 8 7.34 -7.66 -9.63
C LEU A 8 7.68 -7.07 -8.25
N ARG A 9 7.10 -7.65 -7.20
CA ARG A 9 7.32 -7.25 -5.82
C ARG A 9 8.77 -7.40 -5.36
N SER A 10 9.41 -8.53 -5.66
CA SER A 10 10.83 -8.74 -5.35
C SER A 10 11.72 -7.68 -6.00
N ARG A 11 11.44 -7.30 -7.26
CA ARG A 11 12.16 -6.23 -7.94
C ARG A 11 11.93 -4.87 -7.30
N THR A 12 10.70 -4.54 -6.92
CA THR A 12 10.39 -3.28 -6.24
C THR A 12 11.11 -3.18 -4.91
N LEU A 13 11.12 -4.26 -4.11
CA LEU A 13 11.88 -4.32 -2.85
C LEU A 13 13.39 -4.15 -3.07
N ALA A 14 13.95 -4.85 -4.05
CA ALA A 14 15.36 -4.73 -4.38
C ALA A 14 15.74 -3.29 -4.81
N ALA A 15 14.91 -2.66 -5.64
CA ALA A 15 15.15 -1.30 -6.13
C ALA A 15 15.09 -0.24 -5.01
N HIS A 16 14.27 -0.46 -3.98
CA HIS A 16 14.04 0.50 -2.90
C HIS A 16 14.72 0.12 -1.59
N ARG A 17 15.62 -0.87 -1.58
CA ARG A 17 16.33 -1.32 -0.38
C ARG A 17 17.08 -0.19 0.33
N ALA A 18 17.72 0.71 -0.44
CA ALA A 18 18.41 1.87 0.13
C ALA A 18 17.44 2.85 0.82
N LEU A 19 16.25 3.05 0.26
CA LEU A 19 15.20 3.88 0.85
C LEU A 19 14.70 3.24 2.16
N HIS A 20 14.52 1.92 2.18
CA HIS A 20 14.11 1.19 3.39
C HIS A 20 15.10 1.35 4.54
N ILE A 21 16.40 1.21 4.26
CA ILE A 21 17.47 1.43 5.26
C ILE A 21 17.42 2.86 5.82
N ARG A 22 17.21 3.87 4.95
CA ARG A 22 17.10 5.27 5.39
C ARG A 22 15.90 5.49 6.30
N ILE A 23 14.72 4.98 5.91
CA ILE A 23 13.50 5.05 6.73
C ILE A 23 13.73 4.39 8.09
N GLN A 24 14.36 3.21 8.14
CA GLN A 24 14.70 2.55 9.40
C GLN A 24 15.62 3.41 10.28
N SER A 25 16.71 3.95 9.72
CA SER A 25 17.63 4.79 10.49
C SER A 25 17.00 6.07 11.04
N GLU A 26 16.19 6.78 10.24
CA GLU A 26 15.56 8.04 10.69
C GLU A 26 14.38 7.76 11.61
N SER A 27 13.73 6.59 11.52
CA SER A 27 12.69 6.20 12.48
C SER A 27 13.24 6.10 13.91
N VAL A 28 14.41 5.48 14.10
CA VAL A 28 15.09 5.43 15.40
C VAL A 28 15.42 6.82 15.90
N ARG A 29 15.88 7.70 15.02
CA ARG A 29 16.18 9.10 15.36
C ARG A 29 14.94 9.86 15.79
N VAL A 30 13.84 9.74 15.06
CA VAL A 30 12.56 10.39 15.38
C VAL A 30 12.01 9.88 16.71
N VAL A 31 12.00 8.56 16.93
CA VAL A 31 11.53 7.97 18.19
C VAL A 31 12.36 8.45 19.37
N ASN A 32 13.69 8.45 19.26
CA ASN A 32 14.58 8.94 20.31
C ASN A 32 14.28 10.41 20.65
N GLN A 33 14.18 11.27 19.65
CA GLN A 33 13.95 12.71 19.88
C GLN A 33 12.56 13.00 20.49
N TYR A 34 11.51 12.38 19.97
CA TYR A 34 10.13 12.66 20.40
C TYR A 34 9.70 11.89 21.65
N THR A 35 10.26 10.71 21.91
CA THR A 35 9.83 9.83 23.01
C THR A 35 10.83 9.82 24.15
N GLU A 36 12.12 9.66 23.87
CA GLU A 36 13.14 9.51 24.92
C GLU A 36 13.61 10.87 25.45
N ARG A 37 13.82 11.85 24.55
CA ARG A 37 14.34 13.18 24.91
C ARG A 37 13.25 14.23 25.12
N GLY A 38 12.05 14.00 24.58
CA GLY A 38 10.96 14.98 24.62
C GLY A 38 11.28 16.28 23.86
N GLU A 39 12.27 16.27 22.98
CA GLU A 39 12.72 17.42 22.19
C GLU A 39 12.19 17.27 20.75
N PRO A 40 11.08 17.92 20.38
CA PRO A 40 10.54 17.78 19.04
C PRO A 40 11.54 18.33 18.01
N THR A 41 11.83 17.51 17.01
CA THR A 41 12.69 17.88 15.88
C THR A 41 11.86 17.90 14.58
N PRO A 42 11.20 19.02 14.24
CA PRO A 42 10.32 19.10 13.08
C PRO A 42 11.01 18.77 11.76
N ALA A 43 12.29 19.14 11.61
CA ALA A 43 13.05 18.88 10.40
C ALA A 43 13.35 17.37 10.20
N ALA A 44 13.59 16.61 11.27
CA ALA A 44 13.79 15.17 11.17
C ALA A 44 12.47 14.46 10.83
N LEU A 45 11.37 14.90 11.44
CA LEU A 45 10.04 14.38 11.16
C LEU A 45 9.59 14.69 9.72
N ALA A 46 9.90 15.88 9.20
CA ALA A 46 9.61 16.26 7.81
C ALA A 46 10.36 15.38 6.81
N ARG A 47 11.68 15.18 6.98
CA ARG A 47 12.47 14.27 6.12
C ARG A 47 11.97 12.83 6.19
N PHE A 48 11.65 12.35 7.39
CA PHE A 48 11.04 11.03 7.56
C PHE A 48 9.73 10.93 6.78
N GLY A 49 8.86 11.94 6.88
CA GLY A 49 7.61 12.02 6.12
C GLY A 49 7.81 12.03 4.60
N GLU A 50 8.82 12.73 4.09
CA GLU A 50 9.17 12.74 2.66
C GLU A 50 9.54 11.33 2.18
N TRP A 51 10.40 10.62 2.91
CA TRP A 51 10.81 9.26 2.53
C TRP A 51 9.67 8.24 2.63
N VAL A 52 8.78 8.38 3.62
CA VAL A 52 7.56 7.57 3.72
C VAL A 52 6.62 7.85 2.55
N ALA A 53 6.46 9.10 2.14
CA ALA A 53 5.64 9.47 0.98
C ALA A 53 6.23 8.94 -0.34
N GLU A 54 7.55 8.98 -0.50
CA GLU A 54 8.27 8.38 -1.63
C GLU A 54 8.01 6.87 -1.69
N TRP A 55 8.15 6.17 -0.57
CA TRP A 55 7.84 4.74 -0.47
C TRP A 55 6.39 4.43 -0.86
N ARG A 56 5.42 5.12 -0.26
CA ARG A 56 3.99 4.90 -0.53
C ARG A 56 3.64 5.14 -1.99
N SER A 57 4.28 6.13 -2.62
CA SER A 57 4.13 6.40 -4.05
C SER A 57 4.66 5.22 -4.88
N ALA A 58 5.87 4.75 -4.62
CA ALA A 58 6.44 3.59 -5.31
C ALA A 58 5.62 2.30 -5.10
N ALA A 59 5.15 2.06 -3.88
CA ALA A 59 4.31 0.92 -3.53
C ALA A 59 2.94 0.98 -4.25
N SER A 60 2.36 2.18 -4.40
CA SER A 60 1.11 2.37 -5.15
C SER A 60 1.24 2.04 -6.63
N VAL A 61 2.36 2.45 -7.26
CA VAL A 61 2.67 2.11 -8.65
C VAL A 61 2.84 0.61 -8.82
N CYS A 62 3.56 -0.04 -7.90
CA CYS A 62 3.74 -1.50 -7.89
C CYS A 62 2.38 -2.23 -7.78
N ARG A 63 1.47 -1.74 -6.92
CA ARG A 63 0.12 -2.28 -6.78
C ARG A 63 -0.70 -2.09 -8.06
N GLN A 64 -0.65 -0.93 -8.70
CA GLN A 64 -1.35 -0.68 -9.96
C GLN A 64 -0.87 -1.62 -11.06
N GLN A 65 0.44 -1.85 -11.16
CA GLN A 65 1.02 -2.81 -12.10
C GLN A 65 0.55 -4.25 -11.81
N ALA A 66 0.48 -4.64 -10.53
CA ALA A 66 -0.04 -5.95 -10.15
C ALA A 66 -1.54 -6.12 -10.46
N GLN A 67 -2.32 -5.04 -10.31
CA GLN A 67 -3.73 -5.02 -10.69
C GLN A 67 -3.90 -5.14 -12.21
N GLN A 68 -3.12 -4.39 -12.99
CA GLN A 68 -3.11 -4.48 -14.46
C GLN A 68 -2.81 -5.91 -14.93
N LEU A 69 -1.78 -6.55 -14.38
CA LEU A 69 -1.49 -7.95 -14.69
C LEU A 69 -2.68 -8.87 -14.41
N THR A 70 -3.37 -8.64 -13.27
CA THR A 70 -4.56 -9.40 -12.86
C THR A 70 -5.71 -9.22 -13.86
N ASP A 71 -5.95 -7.99 -14.29
CA ASP A 71 -7.02 -7.66 -15.23
C ASP A 71 -6.72 -8.22 -16.64
N GLU A 72 -5.47 -8.15 -17.10
CA GLU A 72 -5.04 -8.73 -18.37
C GLU A 72 -5.29 -10.24 -18.43
N ALA A 73 -4.96 -11.00 -17.38
CA ALA A 73 -5.25 -12.43 -17.43
C ALA A 73 -6.73 -12.74 -17.29
N ASN A 74 -7.50 -11.97 -16.52
CA ASN A 74 -8.95 -12.11 -16.50
C ASN A 74 -9.53 -11.89 -17.91
N GLN A 75 -9.01 -10.91 -18.65
CA GLN A 75 -9.39 -10.69 -20.05
C GLN A 75 -8.99 -11.87 -20.94
N LEU A 76 -7.76 -12.40 -20.82
CA LEU A 76 -7.32 -13.56 -21.59
C LEU A 76 -8.17 -14.81 -21.31
N ILE A 77 -8.52 -15.06 -20.04
CA ILE A 77 -9.42 -16.14 -19.63
C ILE A 77 -10.80 -15.95 -20.26
N ALA A 78 -11.35 -14.72 -20.21
CA ALA A 78 -12.64 -14.41 -20.81
C ALA A 78 -12.62 -14.66 -22.33
N CYS A 79 -11.60 -14.17 -23.04
CA CYS A 79 -11.41 -14.37 -24.48
C CYS A 79 -11.26 -15.85 -24.85
N TYR A 80 -10.45 -16.59 -24.10
CA TYR A 80 -10.28 -18.03 -24.29
C TYR A 80 -11.62 -18.76 -24.15
N TRP A 81 -12.39 -18.42 -23.10
CA TRP A 81 -13.66 -19.06 -22.84
C TRP A 81 -14.73 -18.70 -23.87
N ASP A 82 -14.73 -17.45 -24.35
CA ASP A 82 -15.57 -17.02 -25.45
C ASP A 82 -15.26 -17.80 -26.74
N ALA A 83 -13.98 -17.99 -27.06
CA ALA A 83 -13.57 -18.80 -28.21
C ALA A 83 -13.95 -20.29 -28.06
N ALA A 84 -13.75 -20.87 -26.87
CA ALA A 84 -14.12 -22.25 -26.56
C ALA A 84 -15.63 -22.47 -26.70
N TRP A 85 -16.44 -21.53 -26.19
CA TRP A 85 -17.89 -21.55 -26.32
C TRP A 85 -18.34 -21.49 -27.78
N VAL A 86 -17.80 -20.54 -28.57
CA VAL A 86 -18.11 -20.44 -30.00
C VAL A 86 -17.76 -21.72 -30.75
N ARG A 87 -16.62 -22.34 -30.45
CA ARG A 87 -16.20 -23.60 -31.06
C ARG A 87 -17.14 -24.76 -30.71
N ALA A 88 -17.52 -24.89 -29.44
CA ALA A 88 -18.46 -25.92 -29.00
C ALA A 88 -19.81 -25.81 -29.73
N ARG A 89 -20.30 -24.58 -29.94
CA ARG A 89 -21.56 -24.34 -30.66
C ARG A 89 -21.51 -24.63 -32.16
N ARG A 90 -20.37 -24.47 -32.82
CA ARG A 90 -20.28 -24.81 -34.25
C ARG A 90 -20.53 -26.30 -34.50
N GLY A 91 -20.34 -27.16 -33.50
CA GLY A 91 -20.68 -28.58 -33.55
C GLY A 91 -22.09 -28.94 -33.07
N ASP A 92 -22.77 -28.03 -32.38
CA ASP A 92 -24.05 -28.30 -31.70
C ASP A 92 -25.16 -27.42 -32.27
N ARG A 93 -26.14 -28.01 -32.97
CA ARG A 93 -27.24 -27.29 -33.63
C ARG A 93 -28.24 -26.66 -32.65
N ALA A 94 -28.10 -26.92 -31.35
CA ALA A 94 -28.97 -26.41 -30.31
C ALA A 94 -28.62 -24.96 -29.91
N GLY A 95 -29.47 -24.02 -30.32
CA GLY A 95 -29.44 -22.64 -29.86
C GLY A 95 -29.69 -22.53 -28.36
N GLY A 96 -29.03 -21.58 -27.70
CA GLY A 96 -29.12 -21.31 -26.27
C GLY A 96 -28.30 -20.07 -25.90
N ARG A 97 -28.29 -19.61 -24.66
CA ARG A 97 -27.52 -18.40 -24.26
C ARG A 97 -26.17 -18.80 -23.66
N ARG A 98 -25.15 -17.93 -23.78
CA ARG A 98 -23.86 -18.11 -23.07
C ARG A 98 -24.13 -18.23 -21.55
N PRO A 99 -23.65 -19.27 -20.86
CA PRO A 99 -23.72 -19.35 -19.41
C PRO A 99 -22.88 -18.23 -18.79
N THR A 100 -23.51 -17.32 -18.05
CA THR A 100 -22.82 -16.20 -17.37
C THR A 100 -22.09 -16.62 -16.10
N GLY A 101 -22.40 -17.79 -15.54
CA GLY A 101 -21.80 -18.32 -14.30
C GLY A 101 -20.66 -19.32 -14.50
N TRP A 102 -20.29 -19.63 -15.75
CA TRP A 102 -19.33 -20.70 -16.08
C TRP A 102 -17.95 -20.16 -16.50
N LEU A 103 -17.61 -18.93 -16.12
CA LEU A 103 -16.25 -18.44 -16.27
C LEU A 103 -15.35 -19.21 -15.29
N PRO A 104 -14.17 -19.67 -15.71
CA PRO A 104 -13.12 -20.05 -14.75
C PRO A 104 -12.94 -18.83 -13.84
N GLY A 105 -13.12 -19.02 -12.53
CA GLY A 105 -13.34 -17.92 -11.58
C GLY A 105 -12.41 -16.71 -11.74
N LYS A 106 -12.88 -15.54 -11.28
CA LYS A 106 -12.12 -14.29 -11.37
C LYS A 106 -10.84 -14.40 -10.54
N ILE A 107 -9.70 -14.11 -11.17
CA ILE A 107 -8.43 -13.98 -10.44
C ILE A 107 -8.46 -12.63 -9.72
N THR A 108 -8.21 -12.67 -8.41
CA THR A 108 -8.06 -11.48 -7.58
C THR A 108 -6.63 -11.35 -7.11
N LEU A 109 -6.20 -10.11 -6.95
CA LEU A 109 -4.98 -9.79 -6.24
C LEU A 109 -5.10 -10.27 -4.78
N ASP A 110 -4.03 -10.85 -4.22
CA ASP A 110 -4.08 -11.33 -2.84
C ASP A 110 -4.18 -10.15 -1.83
N GLY A 111 -4.69 -10.42 -0.63
CA GLY A 111 -4.96 -9.39 0.37
C GLY A 111 -3.71 -8.62 0.83
N THR A 112 -2.51 -9.18 0.68
CA THR A 112 -1.27 -8.53 1.12
C THR A 112 -0.93 -7.26 0.32
N TRP A 113 -1.58 -7.06 -0.83
CA TRP A 113 -1.47 -5.83 -1.61
C TRP A 113 -2.26 -4.66 -1.02
N ALA A 114 -3.20 -4.91 -0.10
CA ALA A 114 -3.94 -3.87 0.62
C ALA A 114 -3.09 -3.16 1.69
N HIS A 115 -2.03 -3.82 2.16
CA HIS A 115 -1.21 -3.34 3.27
C HIS A 115 0.17 -2.91 2.77
N LEU A 116 0.24 -1.76 2.08
CA LEU A 116 1.47 -1.26 1.46
C LEU A 116 2.55 -0.88 2.48
N ASP A 117 2.13 -0.52 3.69
CA ASP A 117 3.03 -0.15 4.80
C ASP A 117 3.60 -1.38 5.52
N ASP A 118 3.05 -2.59 5.33
CA ASP A 118 3.60 -3.82 5.93
C ASP A 118 5.02 -4.14 5.42
N GLY A 119 5.33 -3.69 4.20
CA GLY A 119 6.68 -3.73 3.65
C GLY A 119 7.66 -2.79 4.34
N LEU A 120 7.19 -1.78 5.08
CA LEU A 120 8.02 -0.94 5.96
C LEU A 120 8.22 -1.59 7.33
N LEU A 121 7.16 -2.20 7.87
CA LEU A 121 7.14 -2.82 9.20
C LEU A 121 7.96 -4.10 9.25
N SER A 122 8.05 -4.81 8.14
CA SER A 122 8.89 -5.99 7.99
C SER A 122 9.48 -6.01 6.59
N ASP A 123 10.71 -6.51 6.43
CA ASP A 123 11.25 -6.92 5.12
C ASP A 123 10.48 -8.15 4.55
N ARG A 124 9.28 -8.43 5.07
CA ARG A 124 8.51 -9.66 4.91
C ARG A 124 7.03 -9.37 4.71
N TRP A 125 6.73 -8.91 3.51
CA TRP A 125 5.39 -8.69 3.00
C TRP A 125 4.50 -9.98 2.95
N TYR A 126 5.06 -11.17 3.23
CA TYR A 126 4.41 -12.49 3.14
C TYR A 126 4.21 -13.22 4.49
N VAL A 127 4.47 -12.59 5.64
CA VAL A 127 4.15 -13.25 6.92
C VAL A 127 2.66 -13.04 7.20
N PRO A 128 1.87 -14.11 7.39
CA PRO A 128 0.48 -13.96 7.83
C PRO A 128 0.48 -13.31 9.21
N ASP A 129 -0.58 -12.56 9.54
CA ASP A 129 -0.86 -12.03 10.87
C ASP A 129 -0.63 -13.12 11.93
N ALA A 130 0.56 -13.13 12.52
CA ALA A 130 0.88 -13.92 13.69
C ALA A 130 0.70 -12.96 14.86
N PRO A 131 -0.36 -13.09 15.67
CA PRO A 131 -0.50 -12.32 16.89
C PRO A 131 0.43 -12.93 17.94
N GLY A 132 1.72 -12.62 17.86
CA GLY A 132 2.60 -12.53 19.04
C GLY A 132 2.77 -11.03 19.30
N ARG A 133 1.93 -10.37 20.10
CA ARG A 133 1.84 -10.44 21.57
C ARG A 133 3.22 -10.19 22.20
N ASP A 134 3.39 -8.95 22.67
CA ASP A 134 4.53 -8.38 23.40
C ASP A 134 5.87 -8.24 22.66
N THR A 135 5.91 -7.39 21.64
CA THR A 135 7.16 -6.78 21.20
C THR A 135 6.91 -5.29 21.07
N ASP A 136 7.79 -4.46 21.65
CA ASP A 136 7.75 -3.01 21.47
C ASP A 136 7.45 -2.66 20.00
N PRO A 137 6.59 -1.66 19.73
CA PRO A 137 6.33 -1.24 18.38
C PRO A 137 7.67 -0.95 17.70
N SER A 138 7.91 -1.53 16.52
CA SER A 138 9.15 -1.27 15.79
C SER A 138 9.36 0.24 15.68
N ALA A 139 10.60 0.72 15.73
CA ALA A 139 10.87 2.16 15.68
C ALA A 139 10.18 2.84 14.49
N VAL A 140 10.00 2.11 13.38
CA VAL A 140 9.21 2.52 12.22
C VAL A 140 7.73 2.70 12.54
N ALA A 141 7.07 1.72 13.19
CA ALA A 141 5.68 1.83 13.61
C ALA A 141 5.44 3.03 14.54
N GLN A 142 6.35 3.25 15.50
CA GLN A 142 6.25 4.36 16.44
C GLN A 142 6.53 5.71 15.76
N ALA A 143 7.50 5.79 14.85
CA ALA A 143 7.76 7.00 14.06
C ALA A 143 6.59 7.35 13.12
N LEU A 144 5.96 6.35 12.49
CA LEU A 144 4.74 6.54 11.70
C LEU A 144 3.60 7.09 12.56
N HIS A 145 3.40 6.53 13.75
CA HIS A 145 2.40 7.01 14.69
C HIS A 145 2.65 8.48 15.11
N ILE A 146 3.91 8.85 15.37
CA ILE A 146 4.30 10.24 15.66
C ILE A 146 3.99 11.14 14.45
N LEU A 147 4.34 10.72 13.24
CA LEU A 147 4.09 11.48 12.01
C LEU A 147 2.58 11.74 11.81
N ASP A 148 1.74 10.72 12.00
CA ASP A 148 0.29 10.82 11.85
C ASP A 148 -0.32 11.75 12.91
N HIS A 149 0.09 11.63 14.17
CA HIS A 149 -0.38 12.48 15.26
C HIS A 149 0.02 13.95 15.09
N GLN A 150 1.25 14.24 14.67
CA GLN A 150 1.70 15.62 14.43
C GLN A 150 1.02 16.23 13.21
N SER A 151 0.76 15.42 12.16
CA SER A 151 -0.01 15.85 10.99
C SER A 151 -1.45 16.22 11.34
N ALA A 152 -2.09 15.45 12.23
CA ALA A 152 -3.42 15.74 12.72
C ALA A 152 -3.45 17.04 13.55
N ARG A 153 -2.49 17.24 14.47
CA ARG A 153 -2.37 18.46 15.29
C ARG A 153 -2.15 19.72 14.45
N GLY A 154 -1.21 19.67 13.50
CA GLY A 154 -0.94 20.80 12.61
C GLY A 154 -2.12 21.18 11.71
N ARG A 155 -3.00 20.23 11.38
CA ARG A 155 -4.25 20.49 10.64
C ARG A 155 -5.28 21.20 11.54
N SER A 156 -5.48 20.72 12.77
CA SER A 156 -6.41 21.34 13.72
C SER A 156 -6.01 22.77 14.11
N ASP A 157 -4.71 23.05 14.29
CA ASP A 157 -4.24 24.40 14.61
C ASP A 157 -4.45 25.38 13.45
N ARG A 158 -4.24 24.93 12.20
CA ARG A 158 -4.56 25.74 11.00
C ARG A 158 -6.04 26.05 10.86
N THR A 159 -6.93 25.10 11.18
CA THR A 159 -8.37 25.35 11.16
C THR A 159 -8.78 26.36 12.22
N ARG A 160 -8.16 26.33 13.40
CA ARG A 160 -8.42 27.29 14.49
C ARG A 160 -7.94 28.72 14.18
N GLN A 161 -6.85 28.86 13.43
CA GLN A 161 -6.29 30.17 13.07
C GLN A 161 -7.04 30.86 11.91
N GLY A 162 -7.81 30.10 11.12
CA GLY A 162 -8.66 30.64 10.05
C GLY A 162 -9.99 31.27 10.52
N ASP A 163 -10.40 30.99 11.77
CA ASP A 163 -11.71 31.38 12.32
C ASP A 163 -11.65 32.60 13.25
N ALA A 164 -10.52 33.31 13.32
CA ALA A 164 -10.44 34.55 14.09
C ALA A 164 -11.21 35.68 13.38
N PRO A 165 -12.34 36.18 13.92
CA PRO A 165 -13.03 37.30 13.31
C PRO A 165 -12.13 38.53 13.40
N LYS A 166 -11.88 39.19 12.26
CA LYS A 166 -11.26 40.52 12.23
C LYS A 166 -12.17 41.47 13.02
N GLY A 167 -11.84 41.67 14.29
CA GLY A 167 -12.44 42.68 15.14
C GLY A 167 -12.27 44.04 14.48
N SER A 168 -13.39 44.58 14.01
CA SER A 168 -13.51 45.91 13.46
C SER A 168 -12.98 46.93 14.46
N ARG A 169 -11.91 47.64 14.11
CA ARG A 169 -11.57 48.91 14.77
C ARG A 169 -12.60 49.94 14.33
N ARG A 170 -13.39 50.43 15.28
CA ARG A 170 -13.93 51.79 15.28
C ARG A 170 -14.29 52.20 16.70
#